data_AF-A0A8S1JDL3-F1
#
_entry.id   AF-A0A8S1JDL3-F1
#
_cell.length_a   1.000
_cell.length_b   1.000
_cell.length_c   1.000
_cell.angle_alpha   90.00
_cell.angle_beta   90.00
_cell.angle_gamma   90.00
#
_symmetry.space_group_name_H-M   'P 1'
#
loop_
_entity.id
_entity.type
_entity.pdbx_description
1 polymer ?
#
loop_
_entity_poly.entity_id
_entity_poly.type
_entity_poly.pdbx_seq_one_letter_code
_entity_poly.pdbx_strand_id
1 'polypeptide(L)'
;MEPLKPEDRRRLKVFGIKGAALGTGSDRAPLWLQKWVALILEYTEMERNLLPKELLALPSSVAVYNGETAAAQAKGVCDNRLQNIAITLDKVRMCLRQPGQTKTHPLRFLTDEQTTDYLWANEKSVARRAVRCCLPDIVPAAWARKLKESNLDALELARFGVRHGCEYPTAAKLFEKILEDASCAKDAKRKLLDIVEILRMEDMRTGGFHTACADILQLYANTHHYFAMDKTYTGFTSRPLRIPLNSISGLGVKKRPPLLLNGTYAAEGSRESTENSPMAGQETTTGRPQSDLNRQEIEVSKKYPMNFIWAQLSFWFKQTVTDPTASLSADRRGSICLPDIESCYNSGRKDYHKKDRPWLLELLENKPDAMWKFGTIFSFRSEAKIYGSPMVDAVWRGDQEGLQRVVAELKSASVPGPS
;
A
#
# COMPACT_ATOMS: atom_id res chain seq x y z
N MET A 1 16.58 -11.67 -2.54
CA MET A 1 15.29 -12.40 -2.58
C MET A 1 15.57 -13.89 -2.55
N GLU A 2 14.64 -14.69 -2.02
CA GLU A 2 14.83 -16.13 -1.91
C GLU A 2 14.95 -16.80 -3.29
N PRO A 3 16.00 -17.61 -3.54
CA PRO A 3 16.18 -18.29 -4.81
C PRO A 3 15.19 -19.45 -4.97
N LEU A 4 14.97 -19.87 -6.23
CA LEU A 4 14.18 -21.06 -6.55
C LEU A 4 14.97 -22.33 -6.21
N LYS A 5 14.51 -23.07 -5.20
CA LYS A 5 15.15 -24.29 -4.68
C LYS A 5 14.71 -25.55 -5.45
N PRO A 6 15.42 -26.67 -5.34
CA PRO A 6 14.99 -27.95 -5.91
C PRO A 6 13.61 -28.40 -5.44
N GLU A 7 13.30 -28.17 -4.15
CA GLU A 7 12.00 -28.48 -3.56
C GLU A 7 10.85 -27.71 -4.24
N ASP A 8 11.06 -26.42 -4.48
CA ASP A 8 10.08 -25.58 -5.21
C ASP A 8 9.77 -26.17 -6.59
N ARG A 9 10.80 -26.66 -7.30
CA ARG A 9 10.63 -27.31 -8.61
C ARG A 9 9.87 -28.63 -8.52
N ARG A 10 10.09 -29.39 -7.44
CA ARG A 10 9.34 -30.62 -7.17
C ARG A 10 7.87 -30.30 -6.94
N ARG A 11 7.56 -29.31 -6.10
CA ARG A 11 6.19 -28.87 -5.82
C ARG A 11 5.46 -28.43 -7.08
N LEU A 12 6.10 -27.61 -7.92
CA LEU A 12 5.53 -27.21 -9.21
C LEU A 12 5.15 -28.41 -10.08
N LYS A 13 6.01 -29.46 -10.13
CA LYS A 13 5.72 -30.68 -10.89
C LYS A 13 4.55 -31.48 -10.30
N VAL A 14 4.49 -31.63 -8.98
CA VAL A 14 3.43 -32.37 -8.27
C VAL A 14 2.07 -31.74 -8.53
N PHE A 15 1.98 -30.41 -8.47
CA PHE A 15 0.75 -29.66 -8.76
C PHE A 15 0.49 -29.45 -10.26
N GLY A 16 1.26 -30.07 -11.15
CA GLY A 16 1.05 -29.99 -12.60
C GLY A 16 1.36 -28.63 -13.23
N ILE A 17 2.01 -27.71 -12.51
CA ILE A 17 2.40 -26.40 -13.03
C ILE A 17 3.65 -26.54 -13.93
N LYS A 18 3.41 -26.73 -15.23
CA LYS A 18 4.42 -27.01 -16.27
C LYS A 18 4.47 -25.90 -17.32
N GLY A 19 5.01 -26.21 -18.51
CA GLY A 19 5.22 -25.25 -19.61
C GLY A 19 3.97 -24.52 -20.10
N ALA A 20 2.78 -25.12 -20.01
CA ALA A 20 1.53 -24.42 -20.35
C ALA A 20 1.29 -23.19 -19.44
N ALA A 21 1.47 -23.36 -18.12
CA ALA A 21 1.26 -22.30 -17.14
C ALA A 21 2.49 -21.38 -16.99
N LEU A 22 3.70 -21.94 -17.04
CA LEU A 22 4.96 -21.21 -16.83
C LEU A 22 5.56 -20.65 -18.12
N GLY A 23 5.15 -21.11 -19.29
CA GLY A 23 5.78 -20.77 -20.56
C GLY A 23 7.01 -21.61 -20.90
N THR A 24 7.49 -21.41 -22.13
CA THR A 24 8.62 -22.12 -22.72
C THR A 24 9.56 -21.15 -23.43
N GLY A 25 10.83 -21.53 -23.58
CA GLY A 25 11.82 -20.70 -24.27
C GLY A 25 11.96 -19.31 -23.66
N SER A 26 11.96 -18.29 -24.52
CA SER A 26 12.03 -16.86 -24.14
C SER A 26 10.78 -16.34 -23.41
N ASP A 27 9.65 -17.05 -23.50
CA ASP A 27 8.39 -16.68 -22.85
C ASP A 27 8.21 -17.34 -21.47
N ARG A 28 9.24 -18.04 -20.99
CA ARG A 28 9.21 -18.70 -19.70
C ARG A 28 9.20 -17.68 -18.55
N ALA A 29 8.36 -17.94 -17.57
CA ALA A 29 8.23 -17.16 -16.34
C ALA A 29 9.60 -17.00 -15.66
N PRO A 30 9.98 -15.77 -15.24
CA PRO A 30 11.21 -15.55 -14.50
C PRO A 30 11.31 -16.42 -13.22
N LEU A 31 12.52 -16.67 -12.75
CA LEU A 31 12.76 -17.54 -11.60
C LEU A 31 12.04 -17.05 -10.33
N TRP A 32 11.95 -15.73 -10.12
CA TRP A 32 11.23 -15.17 -8.98
C TRP A 32 9.73 -15.46 -9.05
N LEU A 33 9.13 -15.49 -10.25
CA LEU A 33 7.71 -15.78 -10.42
C LEU A 33 7.44 -17.27 -10.20
N GLN A 34 8.34 -18.14 -10.68
CA GLN A 34 8.31 -19.56 -10.36
C GLN A 34 8.41 -19.81 -8.85
N LYS A 35 9.29 -19.06 -8.14
CA LYS A 35 9.42 -19.15 -6.69
C LYS A 35 8.15 -18.69 -5.98
N TRP A 36 7.57 -17.57 -6.40
CA TRP A 36 6.29 -17.10 -5.89
C TRP A 36 5.21 -18.17 -6.01
N VAL A 37 5.05 -18.80 -7.19
CA VAL A 37 4.07 -19.89 -7.36
C VAL A 37 4.34 -21.03 -6.40
N ALA A 38 5.60 -21.46 -6.27
CA ALA A 38 5.96 -22.57 -5.39
C ALA A 38 5.63 -22.29 -3.91
N LEU A 39 5.80 -21.04 -3.46
CA LEU A 39 5.41 -20.62 -2.10
C LEU A 39 3.89 -20.58 -1.93
N ILE A 40 3.13 -20.11 -2.93
CA ILE A 40 1.66 -20.12 -2.87
C ILE A 40 1.11 -21.56 -2.90
N LEU A 41 1.75 -22.47 -3.65
CA LEU A 41 1.40 -23.89 -3.64
C LEU A 41 1.68 -24.54 -2.28
N GLU A 42 2.74 -24.12 -1.59
CA GLU A 42 3.02 -24.58 -0.22
C GLU A 42 1.92 -24.16 0.75
N TYR A 43 1.48 -22.90 0.67
CA TYR A 43 0.29 -22.44 1.40
C TYR A 43 -0.96 -23.24 1.02
N THR A 44 -1.16 -23.51 -0.27
CA THR A 44 -2.33 -24.26 -0.76
C THR A 44 -2.34 -25.70 -0.24
N GLU A 45 -1.17 -26.34 -0.15
CA GLU A 45 -0.99 -27.66 0.44
C GLU A 45 -1.28 -27.65 1.95
N MET A 46 -0.73 -26.67 2.66
CA MET A 46 -1.03 -26.45 4.08
C MET A 46 -2.53 -26.26 4.32
N GLU A 47 -3.18 -25.38 3.55
CA GLU A 47 -4.63 -25.12 3.62
C GLU A 47 -5.44 -26.40 3.40
N ARG A 48 -5.09 -27.19 2.37
CA ARG A 48 -5.74 -28.47 2.08
C ARG A 48 -5.63 -29.47 3.24
N ASN A 49 -4.51 -29.46 3.96
CA ASN A 49 -4.24 -30.39 5.06
C ASN A 49 -4.93 -29.98 6.38
N LEU A 50 -5.04 -28.68 6.63
CA LEU A 50 -5.62 -28.15 7.87
C LEU A 50 -7.14 -27.97 7.78
N LEU A 51 -7.66 -27.53 6.63
CA LEU A 51 -9.06 -27.17 6.45
C LEU A 51 -10.06 -28.28 6.83
N PRO A 52 -9.86 -29.58 6.51
CA PRO A 52 -10.79 -30.62 6.92
C PRO A 52 -11.02 -30.67 8.44
N LYS A 53 -9.96 -30.45 9.23
CA LYS A 53 -10.05 -30.47 10.70
C LYS A 53 -10.86 -29.29 11.21
N GLU A 54 -10.63 -28.10 10.65
CA GLU A 54 -11.40 -26.90 10.98
C GLU A 54 -12.88 -27.03 10.60
N LEU A 55 -13.19 -27.64 9.44
CA LEU A 55 -14.58 -27.89 9.01
C LEU A 55 -15.32 -28.85 9.95
N LEU A 56 -14.64 -29.88 10.45
CA LEU A 56 -15.21 -30.83 11.40
C LEU A 56 -15.43 -30.23 12.80
N ALA A 57 -14.64 -29.21 13.16
CA ALA A 57 -14.76 -28.50 14.42
C ALA A 57 -15.85 -27.41 14.41
N LEU A 58 -16.48 -27.14 13.26
CA LEU A 58 -17.55 -26.15 13.17
C LEU A 58 -18.76 -26.56 14.01
N PRO A 59 -19.42 -25.61 14.70
CA PRO A 59 -20.66 -25.88 15.39
C PRO A 59 -21.73 -26.39 14.41
N SER A 60 -22.52 -27.38 14.83
CA SER A 60 -23.60 -27.94 14.00
C SER A 60 -24.65 -26.92 13.58
N SER A 61 -24.74 -25.79 14.28
CA SER A 61 -25.59 -24.65 13.91
C SER A 61 -25.10 -23.88 12.66
N VAL A 62 -23.83 -24.02 12.29
CA VAL A 62 -23.22 -23.36 11.12
C VAL A 62 -23.23 -24.30 9.92
N ALA A 63 -22.68 -25.50 10.08
CA ALA A 63 -22.63 -26.53 9.05
C ALA A 63 -22.33 -27.89 9.70
N VAL A 64 -22.74 -28.97 9.04
CA VAL A 64 -22.43 -30.34 9.47
C VAL A 64 -21.59 -31.00 8.39
N TYR A 65 -20.35 -31.32 8.74
CA TYR A 65 -19.43 -32.06 7.89
C TYR A 65 -19.12 -33.42 8.52
N ASN A 66 -18.98 -34.43 7.67
CA ASN A 66 -18.32 -35.69 8.01
C ASN A 66 -16.93 -35.73 7.36
N GLY A 67 -16.12 -36.76 7.66
CA GLY A 67 -14.75 -36.84 7.17
C GLY A 67 -14.64 -36.77 5.64
N GLU A 68 -15.55 -37.41 4.92
CA GLU A 68 -15.57 -37.43 3.46
C GLU A 68 -15.95 -36.08 2.85
N THR A 69 -17.02 -35.46 3.34
CA THR A 69 -17.50 -34.16 2.86
C THR A 69 -16.52 -33.03 3.20
N ALA A 70 -15.87 -33.08 4.37
CA ALA A 70 -14.80 -32.14 4.73
C ALA A 70 -13.59 -32.27 3.81
N ALA A 71 -13.16 -33.51 3.50
CA ALA A 71 -12.06 -33.77 2.59
C ALA A 71 -12.39 -33.34 1.15
N ALA A 72 -13.61 -33.60 0.68
CA ALA A 72 -14.10 -33.17 -0.62
C ALA A 72 -14.14 -31.63 -0.72
N GLN A 73 -14.62 -30.95 0.31
CA GLN A 73 -14.62 -29.49 0.38
C GLN A 73 -13.20 -28.92 0.32
N ALA A 74 -12.26 -29.47 1.09
CA ALA A 74 -10.87 -29.04 1.08
C ALA A 74 -10.19 -29.27 -0.27
N LYS A 75 -10.50 -30.38 -0.95
CA LYS A 75 -10.05 -30.62 -2.32
C LYS A 75 -10.62 -29.58 -3.29
N GLY A 76 -11.92 -29.26 -3.19
CA GLY A 76 -12.55 -28.24 -4.03
C GLY A 76 -11.92 -26.86 -3.86
N VAL A 77 -11.59 -26.46 -2.62
CA VAL A 77 -10.85 -25.23 -2.33
C VAL A 77 -9.46 -25.26 -2.97
N CYS A 78 -8.72 -26.37 -2.81
CA CYS A 78 -7.41 -26.55 -3.44
C CYS A 78 -7.47 -26.42 -4.98
N ASP A 79 -8.46 -27.05 -5.62
CA ASP A 79 -8.65 -26.97 -7.08
C ASP A 79 -8.96 -25.53 -7.51
N ASN A 80 -9.77 -24.79 -6.74
CA ASN A 80 -10.01 -23.37 -6.96
C ASN A 80 -8.74 -22.52 -6.80
N ARG A 81 -7.91 -22.79 -5.78
CA ARG A 81 -6.61 -22.11 -5.61
C ARG A 81 -5.70 -22.33 -6.82
N LEU A 82 -5.64 -23.54 -7.36
CA LEU A 82 -4.84 -23.84 -8.55
C LEU A 82 -5.30 -23.06 -9.79
N GLN A 83 -6.62 -22.97 -10.00
CA GLN A 83 -7.18 -22.13 -11.06
C GLN A 83 -6.79 -20.65 -10.88
N ASN A 84 -6.91 -20.13 -9.67
CA ASN A 84 -6.55 -18.75 -9.34
C ASN A 84 -5.05 -18.45 -9.56
N ILE A 85 -4.17 -19.40 -9.23
CA ILE A 85 -2.73 -19.32 -9.51
C ILE A 85 -2.48 -19.28 -11.01
N ALA A 86 -3.13 -20.15 -11.79
CA ALA A 86 -2.97 -20.19 -13.25
C ALA A 86 -3.43 -18.88 -13.92
N ILE A 87 -4.58 -18.33 -13.50
CA ILE A 87 -5.08 -17.04 -14.00
C ILE A 87 -4.11 -15.90 -13.62
N THR A 88 -3.59 -15.91 -12.39
CA THR A 88 -2.61 -14.92 -11.93
C THR A 88 -1.32 -14.98 -12.75
N LEU A 89 -0.81 -16.18 -13.00
CA LEU A 89 0.36 -16.41 -13.85
C LEU A 89 0.16 -15.86 -15.25
N ASP A 90 -0.98 -16.12 -15.88
CA ASP A 90 -1.27 -15.64 -17.22
C ASP A 90 -1.30 -14.10 -17.28
N LYS A 91 -2.03 -13.46 -16.36
CA LYS A 91 -2.10 -11.98 -16.26
C LYS A 91 -0.73 -11.36 -16.03
N VAL A 92 0.07 -11.91 -15.12
CA VAL A 92 1.42 -11.39 -14.83
C VAL A 92 2.35 -11.60 -16.02
N ARG A 93 2.33 -12.78 -16.65
CA ARG A 93 3.13 -13.04 -17.86
C ARG A 93 2.73 -12.13 -19.02
N MET A 94 1.44 -11.86 -19.22
CA MET A 94 0.96 -10.88 -20.20
C MET A 94 1.57 -9.50 -19.98
N CYS A 95 1.63 -9.03 -18.73
CA CYS A 95 2.30 -7.77 -18.40
C CYS A 95 3.81 -7.85 -18.67
N LEU A 96 4.48 -8.93 -18.25
CA LEU A 96 5.90 -9.12 -18.47
C LEU A 96 6.27 -9.23 -19.97
N ARG A 97 5.36 -9.68 -20.84
CA ARG A 97 5.57 -9.79 -22.29
C ARG A 97 5.52 -8.45 -23.02
N GLN A 98 5.08 -7.37 -22.37
CA GLN A 98 4.99 -6.08 -23.05
C GLN A 98 6.39 -5.62 -23.52
N PRO A 99 6.49 -4.98 -24.69
CA PRO A 99 7.77 -4.47 -25.19
C PRO A 99 8.42 -3.52 -24.19
N GLY A 100 9.72 -3.71 -23.94
CA GLY A 100 10.48 -2.88 -22.99
C GLY A 100 10.21 -3.17 -21.51
N GLN A 101 9.35 -4.15 -21.18
CA GLN A 101 9.08 -4.49 -19.79
C GLN A 101 10.26 -5.22 -19.15
N THR A 102 10.63 -4.80 -17.93
CA THR A 102 11.61 -5.55 -17.13
C THR A 102 11.12 -6.95 -16.75
N LYS A 103 12.07 -7.86 -16.50
CA LYS A 103 11.83 -9.21 -15.97
C LYS A 103 12.29 -9.38 -14.51
N THR A 104 12.80 -8.32 -13.89
CA THR A 104 13.19 -8.27 -12.48
C THR A 104 11.97 -8.41 -11.57
N HIS A 105 12.16 -8.65 -10.29
CA HIS A 105 11.02 -8.71 -9.36
C HIS A 105 10.39 -7.31 -9.20
N PRO A 106 9.05 -7.18 -9.08
CA PRO A 106 8.37 -5.89 -8.94
C PRO A 106 8.70 -5.13 -7.66
N LEU A 107 9.26 -5.80 -6.66
CA LEU A 107 9.73 -5.20 -5.40
C LEU A 107 11.23 -5.40 -5.24
N ARG A 108 11.92 -4.39 -4.72
CA ARG A 108 13.34 -4.45 -4.38
C ARG A 108 13.57 -3.92 -2.97
N PHE A 109 14.51 -4.54 -2.25
CA PHE A 109 14.99 -3.95 -1.00
C PHE A 109 15.76 -2.66 -1.29
N LEU A 110 15.72 -1.75 -0.34
CA LEU A 110 16.60 -0.59 -0.32
C LEU A 110 18.00 -1.03 0.11
N THR A 111 19.02 -0.36 -0.41
CA THR A 111 20.38 -0.48 0.10
C THR A 111 20.51 0.24 1.44
N ASP A 112 21.63 0.01 2.14
CA ASP A 112 21.92 0.72 3.39
C ASP A 112 21.96 2.25 3.18
N GLU A 113 22.61 2.70 2.11
CA GLU A 113 22.64 4.11 1.68
C GLU A 113 21.23 4.66 1.42
N GLN A 114 20.42 3.98 0.60
CA GLN A 114 19.04 4.41 0.31
C GLN A 114 18.16 4.46 1.55
N THR A 115 18.39 3.55 2.50
CA THR A 115 17.67 3.53 3.77
C THR A 115 18.13 4.71 4.65
N THR A 116 19.43 4.99 4.69
CA THR A 116 20.02 6.13 5.40
C THR A 116 19.47 7.45 4.86
N ASP A 117 19.42 7.61 3.54
CA ASP A 117 18.81 8.77 2.88
C ASP A 117 17.34 8.92 3.24
N TYR A 118 16.57 7.84 3.15
CA TYR A 118 15.14 7.86 3.43
C TYR A 118 14.83 8.24 4.88
N LEU A 119 15.58 7.69 5.83
CA LEU A 119 15.34 7.92 7.25
C LEU A 119 15.93 9.24 7.74
N TRP A 120 17.10 9.64 7.24
CA TRP A 120 17.91 10.71 7.82
C TRP A 120 18.45 11.75 6.83
N ALA A 121 19.28 11.33 5.87
CA ALA A 121 20.16 12.27 5.15
C ALA A 121 19.46 13.11 4.08
N ASN A 122 18.40 12.60 3.43
CA ASN A 122 17.69 13.34 2.39
C ASN A 122 16.89 14.53 2.97
N GLU A 123 16.71 15.63 2.21
CA GLU A 123 15.89 16.78 2.63
C GLU A 123 14.44 16.42 2.98
N LYS A 124 13.90 15.41 2.30
CA LYS A 124 12.56 14.84 2.55
C LYS A 124 12.61 13.60 3.46
N SER A 125 13.69 13.40 4.20
CA SER A 125 13.83 12.26 5.11
C SER A 125 12.73 12.23 6.18
N VAL A 126 12.51 11.04 6.76
CA VAL A 126 11.56 10.87 7.87
C VAL A 126 11.92 11.79 9.05
N ALA A 127 13.20 11.87 9.42
CA ALA A 127 13.67 12.73 10.50
C ALA A 127 13.38 14.22 10.25
N ARG A 128 13.78 14.76 9.09
CA ARG A 128 13.57 16.17 8.77
C ARG A 128 12.09 16.52 8.66
N ARG A 129 11.27 15.63 8.10
CA ARG A 129 9.81 15.79 8.07
C ARG A 129 9.19 15.83 9.46
N ALA A 130 9.59 14.91 10.35
CA ALA A 130 9.12 14.90 11.73
C ALA A 130 9.43 16.23 12.46
N VAL A 131 10.68 16.70 12.36
CA VAL A 131 11.10 17.96 12.99
C VAL A 131 10.39 19.16 12.38
N ARG A 132 10.25 19.23 11.04
CA ARG A 132 9.49 20.32 10.40
C ARG A 132 8.05 20.39 10.91
N CYS A 133 7.41 19.24 11.11
CA CYS A 133 6.03 19.20 11.56
C CYS A 133 5.86 19.60 13.03
N CYS A 134 6.85 19.34 13.89
CA CYS A 134 6.78 19.74 15.30
C CYS A 134 7.06 21.24 15.53
N LEU A 135 7.76 21.93 14.61
CA LEU A 135 8.16 23.33 14.75
C LEU A 135 7.06 24.28 15.28
N PRO A 136 5.82 24.28 14.76
CA PRO A 136 4.80 25.24 15.22
C PRO A 136 4.44 25.11 16.70
N ASP A 137 4.68 23.95 17.29
CA ASP A 137 4.36 23.66 18.70
C ASP A 137 5.57 23.94 19.63
N ILE A 138 6.79 24.03 19.09
CA ILE A 138 8.04 24.12 19.90
C ILE A 138 8.86 25.40 19.69
N VAL A 139 8.54 26.25 18.71
CA VAL A 139 9.20 27.55 18.48
C VAL A 139 8.19 28.64 18.07
N PRO A 140 8.55 29.94 18.13
CA PRO A 140 7.68 31.02 17.67
C PRO A 140 7.27 30.91 16.20
N ALA A 141 6.05 31.33 15.88
CA ALA A 141 5.46 31.16 14.54
C ALA A 141 6.32 31.74 13.40
N ALA A 142 7.01 32.87 13.62
CA ALA A 142 7.91 33.47 12.63
C ALA A 142 9.10 32.55 12.32
N TRP A 143 9.69 31.95 13.35
CA TRP A 143 10.78 30.99 13.21
C TRP A 143 10.32 29.65 12.63
N ALA A 144 9.17 29.15 13.06
CA ALA A 144 8.59 27.92 12.50
C ALA A 144 8.40 28.04 10.98
N ARG A 145 7.93 29.20 10.49
CA ARG A 145 7.79 29.47 9.05
C ARG A 145 9.15 29.50 8.35
N LYS A 146 10.08 30.31 8.87
CA LYS A 146 11.41 30.48 8.29
C LYS A 146 12.17 29.16 8.15
N LEU A 147 12.16 28.34 9.20
CA LEU A 147 12.85 27.04 9.23
C LEU A 147 12.20 25.99 8.32
N LYS A 148 10.88 26.06 8.11
CA LYS A 148 10.20 25.23 7.11
C LYS A 148 10.60 25.61 5.70
N GLU A 149 10.60 26.91 5.40
CA GLU A 149 10.97 27.44 4.08
C GLU A 149 12.44 27.18 3.74
N SER A 150 13.33 27.20 4.73
CA SER A 150 14.74 26.86 4.54
C SER A 150 15.03 25.36 4.55
N ASN A 151 14.01 24.49 4.65
CA ASN A 151 14.19 23.03 4.77
C ASN A 151 15.15 22.59 5.91
N LEU A 152 15.10 23.31 7.04
CA LEU A 152 16.03 23.09 8.16
C LEU A 152 17.50 23.24 7.74
N ASP A 153 17.80 24.30 6.98
CA ASP A 153 19.17 24.65 6.59
C ASP A 153 20.07 24.87 7.82
N ALA A 154 21.30 24.38 7.74
CA ALA A 154 22.22 24.34 8.87
C ALA A 154 22.55 25.73 9.44
N LEU A 155 22.66 26.74 8.58
CA LEU A 155 22.95 28.11 9.01
C LEU A 155 21.77 28.71 9.77
N GLU A 156 20.54 28.45 9.33
CA GLU A 156 19.33 28.92 10.01
C GLU A 156 19.12 28.22 11.35
N LEU A 157 19.42 26.92 11.44
CA LEU A 157 19.40 26.17 12.71
C LEU A 157 20.43 26.72 13.70
N ALA A 158 21.66 26.99 13.24
CA ALA A 158 22.70 27.58 14.08
C ALA A 158 22.33 28.98 14.57
N ARG A 159 21.78 29.84 13.69
CA ARG A 159 21.28 31.17 14.05
C ARG A 159 20.17 31.12 15.09
N PHE A 160 19.26 30.16 14.97
CA PHE A 160 18.23 29.92 15.98
C PHE A 160 18.86 29.54 17.32
N GLY A 161 19.77 28.56 17.33
CA GLY A 161 20.42 28.07 18.55
C GLY A 161 21.11 29.17 19.35
N VAL A 162 21.85 30.07 18.69
CA VAL A 162 22.54 31.19 19.34
C VAL A 162 21.56 32.19 19.97
N ARG A 163 20.44 32.49 19.30
CA ARG A 163 19.50 33.54 19.75
C ARG A 163 18.47 33.04 20.75
N HIS A 164 18.01 31.81 20.57
CA HIS A 164 16.80 31.30 21.18
C HIS A 164 16.98 29.89 21.78
N GLY A 165 18.17 29.29 21.70
CA GLY A 165 18.38 27.92 22.16
C GLY A 165 18.08 27.72 23.65
N CYS A 166 18.36 28.73 24.49
CA CYS A 166 18.03 28.70 25.92
C CYS A 166 16.52 28.84 26.18
N GLU A 167 15.81 29.60 25.34
CA GLU A 167 14.36 29.82 25.47
C GLU A 167 13.55 28.59 24.99
N TYR A 168 14.06 27.88 23.99
CA TYR A 168 13.41 26.72 23.38
C TYR A 168 14.34 25.50 23.40
N PRO A 169 14.59 24.90 24.58
CA PRO A 169 15.58 23.83 24.74
C PRO A 169 15.22 22.56 23.95
N THR A 170 13.93 22.24 23.80
CA THR A 170 13.47 21.10 22.98
C THR A 170 13.85 21.30 21.50
N ALA A 171 13.63 22.51 20.96
CA ALA A 171 14.01 22.83 19.58
C ALA A 171 15.53 22.79 19.41
N ALA A 172 16.29 23.35 20.36
CA ALA A 172 17.75 23.31 20.33
C ALA A 172 18.29 21.87 20.26
N LYS A 173 17.79 20.96 21.10
CA LYS A 173 18.17 19.54 21.10
C LYS A 173 17.83 18.84 19.78
N LEU A 174 16.64 19.09 19.23
CA LEU A 174 16.25 18.51 17.93
C LEU A 174 17.14 19.02 16.80
N PHE A 175 17.51 20.30 16.82
CA PHE A 175 18.35 20.90 15.78
C PHE A 175 19.78 20.39 15.86
N GLU A 176 20.34 20.29 17.06
CA GLU A 176 21.63 19.64 17.29
C GLU A 176 21.64 18.23 16.70
N LYS A 177 20.59 17.44 16.98
CA LYS A 177 20.46 16.08 16.43
C LYS A 177 20.40 16.08 14.91
N ILE A 178 19.52 16.87 14.30
CA ILE A 178 19.34 16.91 12.83
C ILE A 178 20.61 17.35 12.08
N LEU A 179 21.48 18.14 12.73
CA LEU A 179 22.76 18.55 12.16
C LEU A 179 23.81 17.43 12.15
N GLU A 180 23.62 16.37 12.92
CA GLU A 180 24.56 15.24 12.91
C GLU A 180 24.35 14.36 11.66
N ASP A 181 25.43 13.99 10.97
CA ASP A 181 25.38 13.03 9.86
C ASP A 181 25.15 11.59 10.34
N ALA A 182 24.37 10.81 9.60
CA ALA A 182 24.19 9.38 9.85
C ALA A 182 25.12 8.55 8.94
N SER A 183 25.97 7.72 9.52
CA SER A 183 26.98 6.97 8.75
C SER A 183 26.40 5.78 7.97
N CYS A 184 25.29 5.23 8.44
CA CYS A 184 24.64 4.04 7.87
C CYS A 184 23.19 3.91 8.36
N ALA A 185 22.43 2.93 7.85
CA ALA A 185 21.01 2.81 8.17
C ALA A 185 20.78 2.47 9.65
N LYS A 186 21.71 1.71 10.26
CA LYS A 186 21.67 1.40 11.69
C LYS A 186 21.84 2.66 12.54
N ASP A 187 22.75 3.53 12.15
CA ASP A 187 22.96 4.82 12.83
C ASP A 187 21.75 5.73 12.66
N ALA A 188 21.21 5.86 11.44
CA ALA A 188 19.99 6.62 11.19
C ALA A 188 18.82 6.17 12.08
N LYS A 189 18.61 4.86 12.23
CA LYS A 189 17.57 4.29 13.11
C LYS A 189 17.80 4.65 14.59
N ARG A 190 19.05 4.55 15.07
CA ARG A 190 19.41 4.99 16.43
C ARG A 190 19.07 6.46 16.64
N LYS A 191 19.47 7.34 15.73
CA LYS A 191 19.20 8.78 15.86
C LYS A 191 17.71 9.12 15.75
N LEU A 192 16.91 8.34 15.01
CA LEU A 192 15.46 8.46 15.07
C LEU A 192 14.93 8.18 16.49
N LEU A 193 15.51 7.22 17.22
CA LEU A 193 15.15 6.96 18.62
C LEU A 193 15.57 8.11 19.54
N ASP A 194 16.71 8.78 19.29
CA ASP A 194 17.07 10.01 20.01
C ASP A 194 15.98 11.11 19.82
N ILE A 195 15.47 11.27 18.59
CA ILE A 195 14.35 12.18 18.31
C ILE A 195 13.09 11.74 19.07
N VAL A 196 12.78 10.44 19.10
CA VAL A 196 11.66 9.89 19.85
C VAL A 196 11.76 10.30 21.32
N GLU A 197 12.92 10.10 21.95
CA GLU A 197 13.14 10.45 23.36
C GLU A 197 12.91 11.95 23.62
N ILE A 198 13.44 12.83 22.75
CA ILE A 198 13.22 14.27 22.86
C ILE A 198 11.73 14.63 22.77
N LEU A 199 11.00 14.02 21.83
CA LEU A 199 9.57 14.26 21.67
C LEU A 199 8.74 13.72 22.85
N ARG A 200 9.13 12.59 23.46
CA ARG A 200 8.46 12.06 24.67
C ARG A 200 8.61 12.97 25.87
N MET A 201 9.82 13.53 26.07
CA MET A 201 10.05 14.49 27.14
C MET A 201 9.18 15.75 26.96
N GLU A 202 9.10 16.25 25.73
CA GLU A 202 8.26 17.41 25.39
C GLU A 202 6.77 17.10 25.54
N ASP A 203 6.35 15.88 25.22
CA ASP A 203 4.97 15.44 25.38
C ASP A 203 4.47 15.50 26.81
N MET A 204 5.30 15.05 27.76
CA MET A 204 4.97 15.10 29.18
C MET A 204 4.78 16.55 29.66
N ARG A 205 5.48 17.51 29.05
CA ARG A 205 5.36 18.95 29.34
C ARG A 205 4.12 19.58 28.69
N THR A 206 3.75 19.14 27.50
CA THR A 206 2.72 19.77 26.66
C THR A 206 1.36 19.08 26.70
N GLY A 207 1.27 17.85 27.22
CA GLY A 207 0.01 17.10 27.30
C GLY A 207 -0.31 16.28 26.04
N GLY A 208 0.72 15.82 25.30
CA GLY A 208 0.60 14.68 24.39
C GLY A 208 0.45 15.06 22.92
N PHE A 209 1.08 16.15 22.51
CA PHE A 209 0.99 16.72 21.17
C PHE A 209 1.83 15.99 20.11
N HIS A 210 2.91 15.34 20.54
CA HIS A 210 3.92 14.63 19.76
C HIS A 210 3.80 13.10 19.89
N THR A 211 2.85 12.58 20.68
CA THR A 211 2.80 11.16 21.05
C THR A 211 2.65 10.26 19.83
N ALA A 212 1.80 10.66 18.88
CA ALA A 212 1.63 9.97 17.61
C ALA A 212 2.93 9.95 16.80
N CYS A 213 3.61 11.09 16.70
CA CYS A 213 4.87 11.20 15.96
C CYS A 213 5.95 10.31 16.59
N ALA A 214 6.05 10.31 17.92
CA ALA A 214 7.01 9.48 18.65
C ALA A 214 6.71 7.98 18.50
N ASP A 215 5.45 7.54 18.63
CA ASP A 215 5.04 6.15 18.39
C ASP A 215 5.37 5.70 16.95
N ILE A 216 5.06 6.54 15.94
CA ILE A 216 5.33 6.20 14.53
C ILE A 216 6.83 6.23 14.19
N LEU A 217 7.59 7.19 14.70
CA LEU A 217 9.05 7.21 14.53
C LEU A 217 9.70 5.97 15.14
N GLN A 218 9.19 5.48 16.26
CA GLN A 218 9.66 4.24 16.88
C GLN A 218 9.40 3.02 15.99
N LEU A 219 8.27 2.97 15.28
CA LEU A 219 8.03 1.93 14.26
C LEU A 219 8.98 2.06 13.06
N TYR A 220 9.27 3.28 12.60
CA TYR A 220 10.27 3.52 11.56
C TYR A 220 11.66 3.03 12.01
N ALA A 221 12.12 3.45 13.19
CA ALA A 221 13.43 3.08 13.72
C ALA A 221 13.59 1.55 13.88
N ASN A 222 12.51 0.85 14.26
CA ASN A 222 12.53 -0.60 14.47
C ASN A 222 12.17 -1.43 13.22
N THR A 223 11.95 -0.79 12.07
CA THR A 223 11.81 -1.53 10.80
C THR A 223 13.19 -1.95 10.32
N HIS A 224 13.44 -3.25 10.17
CA HIS A 224 14.68 -3.80 9.66
C HIS A 224 14.78 -3.62 8.14
N HIS A 225 13.76 -4.03 7.39
CA HIS A 225 13.79 -4.04 5.93
C HIS A 225 12.84 -3.02 5.31
N TYR A 226 13.43 -2.09 4.57
CA TYR A 226 12.70 -1.22 3.66
C TYR A 226 12.78 -1.75 2.23
N PHE A 227 11.67 -1.62 1.51
CA PHE A 227 11.59 -1.97 0.11
C PHE A 227 10.72 -0.98 -0.66
N ALA A 228 10.91 -0.94 -1.97
CA ALA A 228 10.15 -0.11 -2.88
C ALA A 228 9.77 -0.91 -4.12
N MET A 229 8.80 -0.37 -4.87
CA MET A 229 8.56 -0.90 -6.20
C MET A 229 9.76 -0.64 -7.11
N ASP A 230 10.03 -1.59 -7.99
CA ASP A 230 10.97 -1.38 -9.07
C ASP A 230 10.37 -0.38 -10.08
N LYS A 231 11.01 0.79 -10.18
CA LYS A 231 10.56 1.92 -11.02
C LYS A 231 10.74 1.64 -12.51
N THR A 232 11.41 0.56 -12.88
CA THR A 232 11.55 0.14 -14.29
C THR A 232 10.27 -0.46 -14.87
N TYR A 233 9.28 -0.79 -14.03
CA TYR A 233 7.97 -1.20 -14.51
C TYR A 233 7.18 -0.02 -15.07
N THR A 234 6.79 -0.12 -16.34
CA THR A 234 5.93 0.86 -17.01
C THR A 234 4.47 0.39 -17.03
N GLY A 235 3.55 1.35 -17.00
CA GLY A 235 2.13 1.07 -17.23
C GLY A 235 1.82 1.03 -18.72
N PHE A 236 0.79 0.27 -19.11
CA PHE A 236 0.35 0.16 -20.50
C PHE A 236 -1.17 0.03 -20.60
N THR A 237 -1.70 0.17 -21.82
CA THR A 237 -3.11 -0.06 -22.12
C THR A 237 -3.24 -1.26 -23.05
N SER A 238 -4.20 -2.16 -22.79
CA SER A 238 -4.43 -3.28 -23.69
C SER A 238 -4.76 -2.79 -25.10
N ARG A 239 -4.55 -3.67 -26.09
CA ARG A 239 -5.13 -3.47 -27.40
C ARG A 239 -6.65 -3.24 -27.26
N PRO A 240 -7.23 -2.31 -28.02
CA PRO A 240 -8.66 -2.08 -27.94
C PRO A 240 -9.45 -3.27 -28.51
N LEU A 241 -10.56 -3.60 -27.85
CA LEU A 241 -11.49 -4.63 -28.26
C LEU A 241 -12.79 -3.98 -28.69
N ARG A 242 -13.29 -4.34 -29.87
CA ARG A 242 -14.60 -3.89 -30.35
C ARG A 242 -15.66 -4.86 -29.87
N ILE A 243 -16.62 -4.35 -29.12
CA ILE A 243 -17.70 -5.14 -28.53
C ILE A 243 -19.03 -4.57 -29.03
N PRO A 244 -19.95 -5.40 -29.56
CA PRO A 244 -21.30 -4.96 -29.92
C PRO A 244 -22.05 -4.34 -28.72
N LEU A 245 -22.71 -3.20 -28.91
CA LEU A 245 -23.41 -2.46 -27.83
C LEU A 245 -24.38 -3.34 -27.03
N ASN A 246 -25.07 -4.24 -27.72
CA ASN A 246 -26.07 -5.16 -27.16
C ASN A 246 -25.48 -6.20 -26.20
N SER A 247 -24.16 -6.39 -26.19
CA SER A 247 -23.45 -7.32 -25.30
C SER A 247 -23.05 -6.70 -23.96
N ILE A 248 -23.34 -5.40 -23.73
CA ILE A 248 -22.85 -4.62 -22.58
C ILE A 248 -23.93 -4.37 -21.51
N SER A 249 -25.17 -4.89 -21.69
CA SER A 249 -26.23 -4.79 -20.68
C SER A 249 -25.78 -5.42 -19.35
N GLY A 250 -25.37 -4.58 -18.39
CA GLY A 250 -24.93 -4.97 -17.04
C GLY A 250 -23.47 -4.68 -16.69
N LEU A 251 -22.62 -4.26 -17.64
CA LEU A 251 -21.24 -3.86 -17.36
C LEU A 251 -21.20 -2.34 -17.21
N GLY A 252 -20.92 -1.83 -16.00
CA GLY A 252 -20.81 -0.40 -15.65
C GLY A 252 -19.67 0.35 -16.35
N VAL A 253 -19.57 0.24 -17.67
CA VAL A 253 -18.63 0.98 -18.51
C VAL A 253 -19.10 2.43 -18.54
N LYS A 254 -18.26 3.34 -18.05
CA LYS A 254 -18.47 4.78 -18.27
C LYS A 254 -18.53 5.03 -19.77
N LYS A 255 -19.72 5.35 -20.28
CA LYS A 255 -19.95 5.72 -21.67
C LYS A 255 -19.02 6.89 -21.99
N ARG A 256 -18.00 6.67 -22.83
CA ARG A 256 -17.39 7.79 -23.55
C ARG A 256 -18.29 8.09 -24.73
N PRO A 257 -18.64 9.36 -25.00
CA PRO A 257 -19.35 9.69 -26.22
C PRO A 257 -18.49 9.29 -27.43
N PRO A 258 -19.12 8.85 -28.53
CA PRO A 258 -18.40 8.43 -29.72
C PRO A 258 -17.56 9.58 -30.29
N LEU A 259 -16.37 9.24 -30.79
CA LEU A 259 -15.55 10.16 -31.58
C LEU A 259 -16.27 10.43 -32.91
N LEU A 260 -16.68 11.68 -33.14
CA LEU A 260 -17.07 12.13 -34.47
C LEU A 260 -15.81 12.19 -35.34
N LEU A 261 -15.95 11.84 -36.62
CA LEU A 261 -14.88 11.63 -37.60
C LEU A 261 -13.95 12.86 -37.83
N ASN A 262 -14.23 14.00 -37.21
CA ASN A 262 -13.51 15.27 -37.39
C ASN A 262 -12.89 15.84 -36.08
N GLY A 263 -12.40 14.99 -35.18
CA GLY A 263 -11.37 15.38 -34.20
C GLY A 263 -11.72 16.47 -33.19
N THR A 264 -12.99 16.76 -32.91
CA THR A 264 -13.41 17.73 -31.88
C THR A 264 -14.36 17.08 -30.88
N TYR A 265 -14.10 17.33 -29.59
CA TYR A 265 -14.94 16.86 -28.48
C TYR A 265 -16.21 17.72 -28.39
N ALA A 266 -17.39 17.08 -28.34
CA ALA A 266 -18.63 17.79 -27.99
C ALA A 266 -18.60 18.16 -26.50
N ALA A 267 -18.76 19.45 -26.20
CA ALA A 267 -18.80 19.96 -24.83
C ALA A 267 -20.06 19.47 -24.09
N GLU A 268 -19.90 18.99 -22.85
CA GLU A 268 -21.01 18.72 -21.93
C GLU A 268 -21.56 20.06 -21.41
N GLY A 269 -22.61 20.55 -22.05
CA GLY A 269 -23.41 21.67 -21.56
C GLY A 269 -24.40 21.21 -20.50
N SER A 270 -24.18 21.64 -19.26
CA SER A 270 -25.16 21.71 -18.18
C SER A 270 -26.42 22.44 -18.63
N ARG A 271 -27.62 21.93 -18.32
CA ARG A 271 -28.83 22.76 -18.30
C ARG A 271 -29.89 22.28 -17.34
N GLU A 272 -30.21 23.21 -16.46
CA GLU A 272 -31.41 23.30 -15.63
C GLU A 272 -32.69 23.38 -16.47
N SER A 273 -33.76 22.96 -15.82
CA SER A 273 -35.17 23.07 -16.17
C SER A 273 -35.65 24.51 -16.38
N THR A 274 -36.52 24.74 -17.38
CA THR A 274 -37.78 25.50 -17.26
C THR A 274 -38.58 25.47 -18.57
N GLU A 275 -39.89 25.56 -18.42
CA GLU A 275 -40.98 25.37 -19.39
C GLU A 275 -41.14 26.54 -20.39
N ASN A 276 -41.58 26.23 -21.63
CA ASN A 276 -42.80 26.76 -22.27
C ASN A 276 -42.88 26.39 -23.77
N SER A 277 -44.07 25.95 -24.20
CA SER A 277 -44.52 25.74 -25.61
C SER A 277 -45.16 27.04 -26.18
N PRO A 278 -45.66 27.17 -27.45
CA PRO A 278 -45.97 26.13 -28.45
C PRO A 278 -45.74 26.44 -29.97
N MET A 279 -45.97 25.38 -30.78
CA MET A 279 -46.42 25.28 -32.19
C MET A 279 -45.68 25.98 -33.35
N ALA A 280 -45.14 25.18 -34.27
CA ALA A 280 -45.64 25.01 -35.65
C ALA A 280 -44.60 24.28 -36.53
N GLY A 281 -45.05 23.41 -37.45
CA GLY A 281 -44.23 22.90 -38.56
C GLY A 281 -44.21 21.38 -38.69
N GLN A 282 -45.14 20.86 -39.49
CA GLN A 282 -45.13 19.50 -40.01
C GLN A 282 -43.90 19.29 -40.91
N GLU A 283 -43.02 18.35 -40.58
CA GLU A 283 -42.17 17.67 -41.57
C GLU A 283 -42.13 16.17 -41.30
N THR A 284 -42.94 15.47 -42.11
CA THR A 284 -42.62 14.22 -42.79
C THR A 284 -41.73 13.21 -42.07
N THR A 285 -42.41 12.22 -41.49
CA THR A 285 -41.92 10.88 -41.21
C THR A 285 -41.22 10.26 -42.43
N THR A 286 -39.88 10.34 -42.47
CA THR A 286 -39.07 9.38 -43.21
C THR A 286 -38.53 8.38 -42.20
N GLY A 287 -39.06 7.16 -42.25
CA GLY A 287 -38.60 6.07 -41.42
C GLY A 287 -37.11 5.84 -41.65
N ARG A 288 -36.28 6.15 -40.65
CA ARG A 288 -34.95 5.55 -40.58
C ARG A 288 -35.14 4.05 -40.43
N PRO A 289 -34.53 3.23 -41.30
CA PRO A 289 -34.62 1.79 -41.14
C PRO A 289 -34.03 1.42 -39.78
N GLN A 290 -34.78 0.59 -39.05
CA GLN A 290 -34.46 0.07 -37.72
C GLN A 290 -33.21 -0.85 -37.72
N SER A 291 -32.47 -0.90 -38.83
CA SER A 291 -31.29 -1.72 -39.08
C SER A 291 -29.96 -1.10 -38.60
N ASP A 292 -29.90 0.21 -38.35
CA ASP A 292 -28.63 0.89 -38.02
C ASP A 292 -28.29 0.96 -36.53
N LEU A 293 -29.24 0.62 -35.64
CA LEU A 293 -28.96 0.49 -34.21
C LEU A 293 -28.24 -0.82 -33.85
N ASN A 294 -28.25 -1.81 -34.76
CA ASN A 294 -27.67 -3.14 -34.54
C ASN A 294 -26.15 -3.23 -34.81
N ARG A 295 -25.49 -2.13 -35.17
CA ARG A 295 -24.08 -2.13 -35.59
C ARG A 295 -23.16 -1.16 -34.84
N GLN A 296 -23.63 -0.55 -33.74
CA GLN A 296 -22.74 0.27 -32.92
C GLN A 296 -21.85 -0.63 -32.06
N GLU A 297 -20.57 -0.69 -32.43
CA GLU A 297 -19.52 -1.31 -31.63
C GLU A 297 -18.88 -0.27 -30.72
N ILE A 298 -18.68 -0.59 -29.44
CA ILE A 298 -17.85 0.22 -28.53
C ILE A 298 -16.45 -0.37 -28.49
N GLU A 299 -15.46 0.51 -28.56
CA GLU A 299 -14.08 0.17 -28.33
C GLU A 299 -13.75 0.25 -26.84
N VAL A 300 -13.41 -0.90 -26.24
CA VAL A 300 -13.05 -1.03 -24.82
C VAL A 300 -11.58 -1.38 -24.69
N SER A 301 -10.86 -0.67 -23.82
CA SER A 301 -9.48 -0.98 -23.47
C SER A 301 -9.29 -0.97 -21.96
N LYS A 302 -8.35 -1.77 -21.46
CA LYS A 302 -8.03 -1.87 -20.04
C LYS A 302 -6.66 -1.25 -19.77
N LYS A 303 -6.58 -0.40 -18.76
CA LYS A 303 -5.32 0.17 -18.26
C LYS A 303 -4.68 -0.76 -17.24
N TYR A 304 -3.37 -0.95 -17.38
CA TYR A 304 -2.52 -1.70 -16.45
C TYR A 304 -1.48 -0.74 -15.89
N PRO A 305 -1.67 -0.21 -14.67
CA PRO A 305 -0.70 0.69 -14.05
C PRO A 305 0.60 -0.05 -13.69
N MET A 306 1.68 0.70 -13.42
CA MET A 306 3.01 0.15 -13.09
C MET A 306 3.02 -0.84 -11.92
N ASN A 307 2.10 -0.67 -10.96
CA ASN A 307 1.98 -1.53 -9.78
C ASN A 307 1.03 -2.72 -9.97
N PHE A 308 0.51 -2.93 -11.18
CA PHE A 308 -0.47 -3.98 -11.46
C PHE A 308 0.02 -5.37 -11.08
N ILE A 309 1.28 -5.71 -11.40
CA ILE A 309 1.84 -7.03 -11.09
C ILE A 309 1.89 -7.27 -9.59
N TRP A 310 2.37 -6.30 -8.81
CA TRP A 310 2.38 -6.43 -7.35
C TRP A 310 0.96 -6.62 -6.80
N ALA A 311 0.00 -5.85 -7.30
CA ALA A 311 -1.39 -5.98 -6.88
C ALA A 311 -1.97 -7.34 -7.25
N GLN A 312 -1.75 -7.81 -8.48
CA GLN A 312 -2.24 -9.10 -8.96
C GLN A 312 -1.62 -10.29 -8.21
N LEU A 313 -0.35 -10.19 -7.80
CA LEU A 313 0.30 -11.20 -6.95
C LEU A 313 -0.22 -11.16 -5.51
N SER A 314 -0.54 -9.98 -4.97
CA SER A 314 -1.06 -9.84 -3.61
C SER A 314 -2.50 -10.36 -3.50
N PHE A 315 -3.32 -10.13 -4.52
CA PHE A 315 -4.72 -10.59 -4.60
C PHE A 315 -4.89 -11.80 -5.50
N TRP A 316 -3.90 -12.70 -5.54
CA TRP A 316 -3.92 -13.88 -6.41
C TRP A 316 -5.14 -14.77 -6.20
N PHE A 317 -5.75 -14.75 -5.02
CA PHE A 317 -6.93 -15.54 -4.68
C PHE A 317 -8.27 -14.83 -5.00
N LYS A 318 -8.26 -13.56 -5.41
CA LYS A 318 -9.45 -12.78 -5.77
C LYS A 318 -9.44 -12.42 -7.26
N GLN A 319 -10.06 -13.27 -8.09
CA GLN A 319 -10.02 -13.10 -9.55
C GLN A 319 -11.13 -12.20 -10.13
N THR A 320 -12.12 -11.81 -9.32
CA THR A 320 -13.26 -10.98 -9.73
C THR A 320 -12.98 -9.47 -9.70
N VAL A 321 -11.82 -9.05 -9.17
CA VAL A 321 -11.48 -7.64 -9.01
C VAL A 321 -10.99 -7.07 -10.35
N THR A 322 -11.72 -6.07 -10.88
CA THR A 322 -11.39 -5.41 -12.15
C THR A 322 -10.04 -4.69 -12.09
N ASP A 323 -9.80 -3.97 -11.00
CA ASP A 323 -8.55 -3.24 -10.73
C ASP A 323 -8.00 -3.63 -9.33
N PRO A 324 -7.05 -4.57 -9.24
CA PRO A 324 -6.49 -4.99 -7.96
C PRO A 324 -5.65 -3.91 -7.28
N THR A 325 -5.26 -2.84 -7.99
CA THR A 325 -4.36 -1.82 -7.43
C THR A 325 -5.03 -0.91 -6.40
N ALA A 326 -6.33 -0.67 -6.55
CA ALA A 326 -7.12 0.05 -5.56
C ALA A 326 -7.14 -0.71 -4.23
N SER A 327 -7.43 -2.02 -4.27
CA SER A 327 -7.41 -2.89 -3.09
C SER A 327 -6.04 -2.96 -2.44
N LEU A 328 -4.97 -3.00 -3.24
CA LEU A 328 -3.59 -3.01 -2.73
C LEU A 328 -3.27 -1.76 -1.90
N SER A 329 -3.82 -0.62 -2.26
CA SER A 329 -3.60 0.62 -1.50
C SER A 329 -4.27 0.62 -0.12
N ALA A 330 -5.34 -0.16 0.05
CA ALA A 330 -6.04 -0.31 1.33
C ALA A 330 -5.36 -1.37 2.20
N ASP A 331 -5.16 -2.59 1.69
CA ASP A 331 -4.63 -3.72 2.47
C ASP A 331 -3.23 -3.49 3.06
N ARG A 332 -2.42 -2.63 2.44
CA ARG A 332 -1.07 -2.33 2.93
C ARG A 332 -1.03 -1.37 4.12
N ARG A 333 -2.12 -0.70 4.45
CA ARG A 333 -2.10 0.40 5.43
C ARG A 333 -1.72 -0.08 6.81
N GLY A 334 -0.61 0.47 7.31
CA GLY A 334 -0.06 0.20 8.62
C GLY A 334 0.78 -1.07 8.67
N SER A 335 0.20 -2.21 8.31
CA SER A 335 0.88 -3.51 8.34
C SER A 335 2.09 -3.57 7.39
N ILE A 336 2.03 -2.97 6.20
CA ILE A 336 3.14 -2.95 5.21
C ILE A 336 3.67 -1.52 4.98
N CYS A 337 2.77 -0.55 4.95
CA CYS A 337 3.08 0.86 4.74
C CYS A 337 2.83 1.60 6.05
N LEU A 338 3.90 2.02 6.72
CA LEU A 338 3.77 2.87 7.90
C LEU A 338 3.11 4.22 7.55
N PRO A 339 2.43 4.86 8.52
CA PRO A 339 1.85 6.18 8.33
C PRO A 339 2.87 7.20 7.87
N ASP A 340 2.43 8.11 7.01
CA ASP A 340 3.20 9.30 6.69
C ASP A 340 3.41 10.12 7.96
N ILE A 341 4.66 10.41 8.30
CA ILE A 341 5.03 11.06 9.55
C ILE A 341 4.36 12.43 9.71
N GLU A 342 4.13 13.15 8.61
CA GLU A 342 3.48 14.46 8.65
C GLU A 342 2.01 14.37 9.11
N SER A 343 1.36 13.21 8.91
CA SER A 343 -0.02 13.00 9.33
C SER A 343 -0.20 12.94 10.85
N CYS A 344 0.87 12.69 11.61
CA CYS A 344 0.85 12.74 13.07
C CYS A 344 0.49 14.14 13.61
N TYR A 345 0.57 15.18 12.77
CA TYR A 345 0.29 16.57 13.14
C TYR A 345 -1.03 17.12 12.57
N ASN A 346 -1.84 16.28 11.92
CA ASN A 346 -3.16 16.65 11.42
C ASN A 346 -4.14 17.06 12.54
N SER A 347 -5.26 17.68 12.14
CA SER A 347 -6.38 17.98 13.05
C SER A 347 -6.82 16.72 13.81
N GLY A 348 -6.92 16.80 15.14
CA GLY A 348 -7.27 15.67 16.01
C GLY A 348 -6.09 15.02 16.76
N ARG A 349 -4.84 15.46 16.52
CA ARG A 349 -3.64 14.89 17.17
C ARG A 349 -3.66 14.84 18.70
N LYS A 350 -4.30 15.82 19.35
CA LYS A 350 -4.34 15.93 20.82
C LYS A 350 -5.07 14.75 21.48
N ASP A 351 -5.99 14.12 20.76
CA ASP A 351 -6.78 13.01 21.29
C ASP A 351 -6.12 11.65 21.00
N TYR A 352 -4.98 11.62 20.30
CA TYR A 352 -4.35 10.35 19.88
C TYR A 352 -4.09 9.43 21.07
N HIS A 353 -3.46 9.95 22.13
CA HIS A 353 -3.12 9.15 23.31
C HIS A 353 -4.36 8.61 24.04
N LYS A 354 -5.50 9.31 23.98
CA LYS A 354 -6.77 8.90 24.61
C LYS A 354 -7.61 7.95 23.72
N LYS A 355 -7.66 8.18 22.41
CA LYS A 355 -8.58 7.51 21.48
C LYS A 355 -7.92 6.45 20.59
N ASP A 356 -6.86 6.83 19.90
CA ASP A 356 -6.30 6.02 18.82
C ASP A 356 -5.14 5.13 19.29
N ARG A 357 -4.40 5.56 20.31
CA ARG A 357 -3.26 4.82 20.85
C ARG A 357 -3.63 3.48 21.49
N PRO A 358 -4.67 3.36 22.34
CA PRO A 358 -5.06 2.05 22.90
C PRO A 358 -5.42 1.05 21.80
N TRP A 359 -6.18 1.50 20.80
CA TRP A 359 -6.52 0.71 19.62
C TRP A 359 -5.27 0.29 18.84
N LEU A 360 -4.31 1.19 18.62
CA LEU A 360 -3.08 0.85 17.91
C LEU A 360 -2.29 -0.23 18.65
N LEU A 361 -2.14 -0.10 19.97
CA LEU A 361 -1.42 -1.08 20.79
C LEU A 361 -2.10 -2.45 20.76
N GLU A 362 -3.43 -2.49 20.89
CA GLU A 362 -4.21 -3.72 20.77
C GLU A 362 -4.06 -4.37 19.39
N LEU A 363 -4.08 -3.55 18.33
CA LEU A 363 -3.90 -4.01 16.95
C LEU A 363 -2.50 -4.62 16.75
N LEU A 364 -1.44 -3.93 17.17
CA LEU A 364 -0.07 -4.40 16.98
C LEU A 364 0.21 -5.69 17.77
N GLU A 365 -0.40 -5.84 18.93
CA GLU A 365 -0.23 -7.02 19.78
C GLU A 365 -1.01 -8.24 19.26
N ASN A 366 -2.28 -8.04 18.89
CA ASN A 366 -3.19 -9.16 18.65
C ASN A 366 -3.45 -9.43 17.16
N LYS A 367 -3.29 -8.43 16.29
CA LYS A 367 -3.64 -8.49 14.86
C LYS A 367 -2.65 -7.68 14.00
N PRO A 368 -1.34 -7.97 14.06
CA PRO A 368 -0.32 -7.15 13.39
C PRO A 368 -0.39 -7.16 11.85
N ASP A 369 -1.05 -8.16 11.27
CA ASP A 369 -1.30 -8.31 9.84
C ASP A 369 -2.54 -7.52 9.36
N ALA A 370 -3.40 -7.08 10.28
CA ALA A 370 -4.63 -6.39 9.93
C ALA A 370 -4.41 -4.97 9.42
N MET A 371 -5.26 -4.57 8.47
CA MET A 371 -5.32 -3.20 7.97
C MET A 371 -5.71 -2.23 9.09
N TRP A 372 -5.01 -1.09 9.14
CA TRP A 372 -5.31 -0.03 10.10
C TRP A 372 -6.64 0.66 9.80
N LYS A 373 -7.41 1.00 10.85
CA LYS A 373 -8.78 1.54 10.73
C LYS A 373 -8.79 2.90 10.01
N PHE A 374 -9.87 3.15 9.28
CA PHE A 374 -10.14 4.47 8.69
C PHE A 374 -10.56 5.48 9.77
N GLY A 375 -10.45 6.77 9.46
CA GLY A 375 -10.88 7.84 10.38
C GLY A 375 -9.94 8.13 11.53
N THR A 376 -8.74 7.53 11.55
CA THR A 376 -7.64 7.95 12.44
C THR A 376 -6.96 9.20 11.90
N ILE A 377 -6.06 9.77 12.70
CA ILE A 377 -5.15 10.86 12.27
C ILE A 377 -4.17 10.41 11.16
N PHE A 378 -3.97 9.10 10.99
CA PHE A 378 -2.94 8.55 10.12
C PHE A 378 -3.32 8.60 8.63
N SER A 379 -2.44 9.19 7.83
CA SER A 379 -2.45 9.13 6.38
C SER A 379 -1.38 8.16 5.89
N PHE A 380 -1.67 7.45 4.80
CA PHE A 380 -0.72 6.52 4.16
C PHE A 380 -0.26 7.03 2.79
N ARG A 381 -0.36 8.34 2.55
CA ARG A 381 0.08 8.98 1.31
C ARG A 381 1.61 9.18 1.33
N SER A 382 2.37 8.12 1.08
CA SER A 382 3.82 8.25 0.90
C SER A 382 4.16 8.75 -0.51
N GLU A 383 4.84 9.89 -0.63
CA GLU A 383 5.47 10.35 -1.88
C GLU A 383 6.63 9.44 -2.28
N ALA A 384 7.42 9.01 -1.29
CA ALA A 384 8.61 8.20 -1.52
C ALA A 384 8.30 6.79 -2.07
N LYS A 385 7.07 6.30 -1.85
CA LYS A 385 6.64 4.93 -2.22
C LYS A 385 7.57 3.84 -1.65
N ILE A 386 8.06 4.08 -0.44
CA ILE A 386 8.84 3.14 0.36
C ILE A 386 7.91 2.46 1.36
N TYR A 387 8.13 1.17 1.56
CA TYR A 387 7.35 0.27 2.40
C TYR A 387 8.29 -0.49 3.34
N GLY A 388 7.74 -1.03 4.41
CA GLY A 388 8.47 -1.66 5.49
C GLY A 388 7.80 -1.34 6.81
N SER A 389 7.79 -2.31 7.72
CA SER A 389 7.26 -2.17 9.08
C SER A 389 7.84 -3.29 9.96
N PRO A 390 7.82 -3.15 11.29
CA PRO A 390 8.15 -4.25 12.19
C PRO A 390 7.26 -5.49 11.99
N MET A 391 6.00 -5.29 11.56
CA MET A 391 5.06 -6.38 11.29
C MET A 391 5.47 -7.21 10.08
N VAL A 392 5.98 -6.57 9.02
CA VAL A 392 6.54 -7.29 7.86
C VAL A 392 7.80 -8.05 8.27
N ASP A 393 8.67 -7.44 9.08
CA ASP A 393 9.89 -8.09 9.54
C ASP A 393 9.60 -9.32 10.41
N ALA A 394 8.57 -9.27 11.25
CA ALA A 394 8.13 -10.38 12.08
C ALA A 394 7.75 -11.62 11.25
N VAL A 395 7.10 -11.41 10.10
CA VAL A 395 6.75 -12.50 9.17
C VAL A 395 7.95 -12.91 8.33
N TRP A 396 8.68 -11.94 7.78
CA TRP A 396 9.75 -12.21 6.81
C TRP A 396 10.98 -12.87 7.44
N ARG A 397 11.36 -12.45 8.65
CA ARG A 397 12.51 -13.01 9.38
C ARG A 397 12.11 -14.08 10.40
N GLY A 398 10.82 -14.25 10.65
CA GLY A 398 10.35 -14.93 11.87
C GLY A 398 10.66 -14.14 13.15
N ASP A 399 10.86 -12.82 13.05
CA ASP A 399 11.24 -11.93 14.16
C ASP A 399 10.04 -11.49 14.99
N GLN A 400 9.25 -12.45 15.45
CA GLN A 400 8.07 -12.20 16.28
C GLN A 400 8.46 -11.56 17.61
N GLU A 401 9.58 -11.98 18.18
CA GLU A 401 10.15 -11.39 19.40
C GLU A 401 10.53 -9.91 19.21
N GLY A 402 11.06 -9.54 18.05
CA GLY A 402 11.33 -8.14 17.70
C GLY A 402 10.08 -7.29 17.72
N LEU A 403 9.00 -7.75 17.07
CA LEU A 403 7.71 -7.05 17.11
C LEU A 403 7.15 -6.94 18.54
N GLN A 404 7.20 -8.02 19.32
CA GLN A 404 6.75 -8.01 20.72
C GLN A 404 7.54 -7.01 21.56
N ARG A 405 8.85 -6.88 21.33
CA ARG A 405 9.69 -5.88 21.99
C ARG A 405 9.28 -4.46 21.64
N VAL A 406 9.04 -4.17 20.36
CA VAL A 406 8.57 -2.85 19.92
C VAL A 406 7.23 -2.51 20.57
N VAL A 407 6.30 -3.47 20.64
CA VAL A 407 5.02 -3.29 21.33
C VAL A 407 5.20 -3.04 22.83
N ALA A 408 6.10 -3.78 23.48
CA ALA A 408 6.40 -3.60 24.90
C ALA A 408 7.01 -2.21 25.17
N GLU A 409 7.96 -1.78 24.34
CA GLU A 409 8.56 -0.44 24.44
C GLU A 409 7.50 0.65 24.27
N LEU A 410 6.64 0.54 23.26
CA LEU A 410 5.51 1.45 23.06
C LEU A 410 4.59 1.48 24.28
N LYS A 411 4.21 0.33 24.84
CA LYS A 411 3.37 0.26 26.05
C LYS A 411 4.04 0.92 27.27
N SER A 412 5.35 0.73 27.43
CA SER A 412 6.12 1.29 28.54
C SER A 412 6.48 2.77 28.38
N ALA A 413 6.29 3.33 27.18
CA ALA A 413 6.66 4.72 26.90
C ALA A 413 5.84 5.68 27.75
N SER A 414 6.53 6.64 28.38
CA SER A 414 5.91 7.75 29.11
C SER A 414 5.02 8.55 28.15
N VAL A 415 3.72 8.50 28.41
CA VAL A 415 2.71 9.30 27.70
C VAL A 415 1.86 10.06 28.71
N PRO A 416 1.36 11.26 28.35
CA PRO A 416 0.46 12.01 29.22
C PRO A 416 -0.77 11.18 29.57
N GLY A 417 -1.08 11.12 30.86
CA GLY A 417 -2.24 10.39 31.36
C GLY A 417 -3.56 11.01 30.88
N PRO A 418 -4.67 10.25 30.93
CA PRO A 418 -5.98 10.83 30.71
C PRO A 418 -6.25 11.85 31.82
N SER A 419 -6.14 13.14 31.49
CA SER A 419 -6.79 14.22 32.23
C SER A 419 -8.29 14.04 32.25
#